data_AF-A0A2P5P591-F1
#
_entry.id   AF-A0A2P5P591-F1
#
_cell.length_a   1.000
_cell.length_b   1.000
_cell.length_c   1.000
_cell.angle_alpha   90.00
_cell.angle_beta   90.00
_cell.angle_gamma   90.00
#
_symmetry.space_group_name_H-M   'P 1'
#
loop_
_entity.id
_entity.type
_entity.pdbx_description
1 polymer ?
#
loop_
_entity_poly.entity_id
_entity_poly.type
_entity_poly.pdbx_seq_one_letter_code
_entity_poly.pdbx_strand_id
1 'polypeptide(L)' 'MKMVFGVIIGIAGAILLASIVVQASYLSSVIENTVSRFVLAIGGLAMIQIGYTLFKSGRPSGNTKR' A
#
# COMPACT_ATOMS: atom_id res chain seq x y z
N MET A 1 1.50 14.95 11.35
CA MET A 1 1.03 13.56 11.59
C MET A 1 0.51 12.87 10.33
N LYS A 2 -0.32 13.51 9.49
CA LYS A 2 -0.88 12.91 8.25
C LYS A 2 0.16 12.31 7.27
N MET A 3 1.34 12.94 7.12
CA MET A 3 2.44 12.38 6.31
C MET A 3 2.95 11.05 6.83
N VAL A 4 3.14 10.91 8.14
CA VAL A 4 3.67 9.68 8.76
C VAL A 4 2.69 8.53 8.55
N PHE A 5 1.39 8.79 8.76
CA PHE A 5 0.34 7.81 8.44
C PHE A 5 0.31 7.43 6.96
N GLY A 6 0.48 8.41 6.05
CA GLY A 6 0.56 8.14 4.62
C GLY A 6 1.73 7.22 4.23
N VAL A 7 2.90 7.45 4.83
CA VAL A 7 4.09 6.58 4.63
C VAL A 7 3.85 5.18 5.18
N ILE A 8 3.32 5.05 6.39
CA ILE A 8 3.06 3.74 7.01
C ILE A 8 2.08 2.92 6.17
N ILE A 9 0.98 3.54 5.73
CA ILE A 9 -0.05 2.89 4.90
C ILE A 9 0.52 2.51 3.52
N GLY A 10 1.34 3.38 2.92
CA GLY A 10 1.98 3.09 1.64
C GLY A 10 2.99 1.94 1.72
N ILE A 11 3.82 1.90 2.77
CA ILE A 11 4.76 0.81 3.02
C ILE A 11 4.03 -0.51 3.28
N ALA A 12 2.94 -0.49 4.07
CA ALA A 12 2.14 -1.67 4.32
C ALA A 12 1.53 -2.25 3.02
N GLY A 13 1.01 -1.39 2.13
CA GLY A 13 0.52 -1.80 0.81
C GLY A 13 1.61 -2.41 -0.08
N ALA A 14 2.82 -1.84 -0.05
CA ALA A 14 3.97 -2.36 -0.80
C ALA A 14 4.46 -3.72 -0.27
N ILE A 15 4.51 -3.90 1.05
CA ILE A 15 4.86 -5.19 1.68
C ILE A 15 3.81 -6.25 1.33
N LEU A 16 2.53 -5.89 1.30
CA LEU A 16 1.44 -6.79 0.93
C LEU A 16 1.49 -7.21 -0.54
N LEU A 17 1.87 -6.31 -1.45
CA LEU A 17 2.13 -6.68 -2.85
C LEU A 17 3.37 -7.55 -2.99
N ALA A 18 4.45 -7.22 -2.27
CA ALA A 18 5.67 -8.01 -2.27
C ALA A 18 5.44 -9.42 -1.70
N SER A 19 4.60 -9.58 -0.68
CA SER A 19 4.28 -10.89 -0.11
C SER A 19 3.49 -11.77 -1.08
N ILE A 20 2.58 -11.20 -1.88
CA ILE A 20 1.88 -11.93 -2.96
C ILE A 20 2.87 -12.45 -4.02
N VAL A 21 3.87 -11.64 -4.37
CA VAL A 21 4.89 -12.00 -5.38
C VAL A 21 5.90 -13.02 -4.84
N VAL A 22 6.33 -12.87 -3.58
CA VAL A 22 7.34 -13.74 -2.94
C VAL A 22 6.74 -15.05 -2.43
N GLN A 23 5.44 -15.11 -2.15
CA GLN A 23 4.73 -16.34 -1.77
C GLN A 23 4.32 -17.19 -2.98
N ALA A 24 5.33 -17.67 -3.71
CA ALA A 24 5.20 -18.87 -4.54
C ALA A 24 5.42 -20.17 -3.73
N SER A 25 5.99 -20.12 -2.51
CA SER A 25 6.47 -21.34 -1.82
C SER A 25 5.78 -21.68 -0.47
N TYR A 26 5.29 -20.68 0.29
CA TYR A 26 4.79 -20.91 1.68
C TYR A 26 3.30 -20.59 1.89
N LEU A 27 2.66 -19.89 0.96
CA LEU A 27 1.23 -19.53 1.05
C LEU A 27 0.34 -20.41 0.18
N SER A 28 0.86 -21.56 -0.26
CA SER A 28 0.10 -22.53 -1.04
C SER A 28 -1.11 -23.07 -0.27
N SER A 29 -1.15 -22.93 1.06
CA SER A 29 -2.22 -23.46 1.92
C SER A 29 -3.31 -22.45 2.31
N VAL A 30 -3.15 -21.15 2.05
CA VAL A 30 -4.12 -20.11 2.48
C VAL A 30 -4.78 -19.41 1.29
N ILE A 31 -4.11 -19.36 0.14
CA ILE A 31 -4.61 -18.67 -1.05
C ILE A 31 -4.54 -19.62 -2.25
N GLU A 32 -5.46 -20.58 -2.26
CA GLU A 32 -5.64 -21.53 -3.37
C GLU A 32 -6.23 -20.87 -4.63
N ASN A 33 -6.87 -19.70 -4.52
CA ASN A 33 -7.58 -19.09 -5.64
C ASN A 33 -6.83 -17.87 -6.20
N THR A 34 -6.49 -17.91 -7.49
CA THR A 34 -5.96 -16.78 -8.28
C THR A 34 -6.76 -15.49 -8.07
N VAL A 35 -8.08 -15.63 -7.88
CA VAL A 35 -9.00 -14.52 -7.57
C VAL A 35 -8.66 -13.84 -6.25
N SER A 36 -8.31 -14.58 -5.21
CA SER A 36 -7.95 -14.02 -3.91
C SER A 36 -6.61 -13.26 -3.97
N ARG A 37 -5.63 -13.78 -4.72
CA ARG A 37 -4.37 -13.05 -5.00
C ARG A 37 -4.64 -11.74 -5.74
N PHE A 38 -5.54 -11.76 -6.71
CA PHE A 38 -5.94 -10.59 -7.47
C PHE A 38 -6.64 -9.53 -6.59
N VAL A 39 -7.56 -9.96 -5.73
CA VAL A 39 -8.25 -9.07 -4.77
C VAL A 39 -7.26 -8.45 -3.79
N LEU A 40 -6.31 -9.23 -3.26
CA LEU A 40 -5.27 -8.72 -2.37
C LEU A 40 -4.31 -7.76 -3.08
N ALA A 41 -3.97 -8.02 -4.34
CA ALA A 41 -3.16 -7.12 -5.15
C ALA A 41 -3.85 -5.76 -5.37
N ILE A 42 -5.16 -5.79 -5.68
CA ILE A 42 -5.98 -4.56 -5.77
C ILE A 42 -6.00 -3.83 -4.43
N GLY A 43 -6.19 -4.55 -3.32
CA GLY A 43 -6.15 -3.98 -1.97
C GLY A 43 -4.81 -3.30 -1.65
N GLY A 44 -3.69 -3.96 -1.98
CA GLY A 44 -2.35 -3.40 -1.82
C GLY A 44 -2.12 -2.13 -2.65
N LEU A 45 -2.58 -2.12 -3.91
CA LEU A 45 -2.52 -0.94 -4.78
C LEU A 45 -3.35 0.22 -4.22
N ALA A 46 -4.56 -0.06 -3.73
CA ALA A 46 -5.41 0.95 -3.11
C ALA A 46 -4.76 1.54 -1.85
N MET A 47 -4.11 0.72 -1.03
CA MET A 47 -3.36 1.20 0.14
C MET A 47 -2.18 2.09 -0.25
N ILE A 48 -1.42 1.75 -1.30
CA ILE A 48 -0.36 2.62 -1.83
C ILE A 48 -0.93 3.97 -2.28
N GLN A 49 -2.05 3.97 -3.00
CA GLN A 49 -2.68 5.20 -3.49
C GLN A 49 -3.21 6.08 -2.35
N ILE A 50 -3.85 5.48 -1.34
CA ILE A 50 -4.32 6.19 -0.13
C ILE A 50 -3.13 6.74 0.64
N GLY A 51 -2.09 5.94 0.84
CA GLY A 51 -0.85 6.34 1.51
C GLY A 51 -0.18 7.53 0.81
N TYR A 52 -0.07 7.48 -0.53
CA TYR A 52 0.47 8.56 -1.34
C TYR A 52 -0.37 9.84 -1.24
N THR A 53 -1.70 9.72 -1.25
CA THR A 53 -2.63 10.86 -1.13
C THR A 53 -2.51 11.54 0.24
N LEU A 54 -2.42 10.74 1.31
CA LEU A 54 -2.22 11.22 2.68
C LEU A 54 -0.83 11.85 2.86
N PHE A 55 0.19 11.29 2.22
CA PHE A 55 1.54 11.85 2.21
C PHE A 55 1.59 13.20 1.48
N LYS A 56 0.97 13.28 0.29
CA LYS A 56 0.92 14.51 -0.52
C LYS A 56 0.09 15.60 0.15
N SER A 57 -1.05 15.26 0.76
CA SER A 57 -1.90 16.22 1.47
C SER A 57 -1.32 16.70 2.80
N GLY A 58 -0.42 15.92 3.42
CA GLY A 58 0.31 16.34 4.60
C GLY A 58 1.59 17.13 4.29
N ARG A 59 2.06 17.12 3.03
CA ARG A 59 3.17 17.97 2.59
C ARG A 59 2.69 19.41 2.72
N PRO A 60 3.37 20.28 3.49
CA PRO A 60 3.04 21.69 3.49
C PRO A 60 3.14 22.15 2.04
N SER A 61 2.00 22.52 1.47
CA SER A 61 1.98 23.26 0.20
C SER A 61 2.99 24.38 0.39
N GLY A 62 3.97 24.49 -0.52
CA GLY A 62 5.02 25.48 -0.48
C GLY A 62 4.52 26.92 -0.67
N ASN A 63 3.34 27.24 -0.14
CA ASN A 63 2.76 28.56 -0.10
C ASN A 63 2.93 29.20 1.29
N THR A 64 4.14 29.04 1.85
CA THR A 64 4.60 29.92 2.92
C THR A 64 5.09 31.22 2.27
N LYS A 65 4.20 32.21 2.29
CA LYS A 65 4.45 33.65 2.11
C LYS A 65 4.98 34.12 0.75
N ARG A 66 4.08 34.56 -0.12
CA ARG A 66 3.88 35.99 -0.46
C ARG A 66 2.80 36.16 -1.52
#